data_AF-A0A3N5ZN88-F1
#
_entry.id   AF-A0A3N5ZN88-F1
#
_cell.length_a   1.000
_cell.length_b   1.000
_cell.length_c   1.000
_cell.angle_alpha   90.00
_cell.angle_beta   90.00
_cell.angle_gamma   90.00
#
_symmetry.space_group_name_H-M   'P 1'
#
loop_
_entity.id
_entity.type
_entity.pdbx_description
1 polymer ?
#
loop_
_entity_poly.entity_id
_entity_poly.type
_entity_poly.pdbx_seq_one_letter_code
_entity_poly.pdbx_strand_id
1 'polypeptide(L)'
;MNEVINLVLGAFLLLQAGTVNEKVGDWSQVNRYLKARFVARFHTFSLDYTSDGPYSEFRVYLELSNTVPHNGTAQIKVNIDTTRDITYRVVDQDGKEILPRPTFRSTVHPGVLHLLIPADSSIRFPVTVNGGGVLADQTSLDVMQQHRNPPGGIWRFDASKPAEYQLAGALRIERPPNATDVSQWYGEIMIPPVTLVIPGR
;
A
#
# COMPACT_ATOMS: atom_id res chain seq x y z
N MET A 1 -61.68 1.37 -17.99
CA MET A 1 -61.27 1.25 -16.57
C MET A 1 -60.11 0.28 -16.50
N ASN A 2 -58.95 0.85 -16.20
CA ASN A 2 -57.77 0.35 -15.49
C ASN A 2 -57.02 -0.87 -16.09
N GLU A 3 -55.80 -0.71 -16.63
CA GLU A 3 -54.51 -0.45 -15.93
C GLU A 3 -54.11 -1.68 -15.06
N VAL A 4 -52.91 -2.27 -15.06
CA VAL A 4 -51.54 -1.83 -15.36
C VAL A 4 -50.69 -3.03 -15.82
N ILE A 5 -49.83 -2.80 -16.81
CA ILE A 5 -48.67 -3.64 -17.19
C ILE A 5 -47.56 -3.44 -16.15
N ASN A 6 -47.14 -4.47 -15.43
CA ASN A 6 -45.89 -4.44 -14.66
C ASN A 6 -44.82 -5.27 -15.35
N LEU A 7 -44.25 -4.70 -16.42
CA LEU A 7 -42.87 -4.94 -16.81
C LEU A 7 -42.01 -4.13 -15.83
N VAL A 8 -41.46 -4.78 -14.82
CA VAL A 8 -40.32 -4.19 -14.11
C VAL A 8 -39.07 -4.51 -14.94
N LEU A 9 -38.83 -3.64 -15.93
CA LEU A 9 -37.49 -3.35 -16.42
C LEU A 9 -36.70 -2.81 -15.22
N GLY A 10 -36.04 -3.69 -14.48
CA GLY A 10 -34.98 -3.30 -13.58
C GLY A 10 -33.78 -2.93 -14.43
N ALA A 11 -33.74 -1.66 -14.87
CA ALA A 11 -32.54 -1.07 -15.43
C ALA A 11 -31.40 -1.27 -14.42
N PHE A 12 -30.50 -2.20 -14.72
CA PHE A 12 -29.18 -2.24 -14.13
C PHE A 12 -28.49 -0.94 -14.55
N LEU A 13 -28.64 0.08 -13.71
CA LEU A 13 -27.76 1.23 -13.70
C LEU A 13 -26.36 0.69 -13.37
N LEU A 14 -25.61 0.38 -14.42
CA LEU A 14 -24.15 0.39 -14.41
C LEU A 14 -23.73 1.82 -14.04
N LEU A 15 -23.75 2.12 -12.74
CA LEU A 15 -22.83 3.08 -12.18
C LEU A 15 -21.45 2.50 -12.45
N GLN A 16 -20.81 2.97 -13.52
CA GLN A 16 -19.35 2.94 -13.63
C GLN A 16 -18.79 3.78 -12.48
N ALA A 17 -18.83 3.22 -11.28
CA ALA A 17 -17.90 3.59 -10.23
C ALA A 17 -16.53 3.25 -10.81
N GLY A 18 -15.73 4.27 -11.14
CA GLY A 18 -14.41 4.10 -11.74
C GLY A 18 -13.71 2.93 -11.07
N THR A 19 -13.33 1.93 -11.87
CA THR A 19 -12.74 0.67 -11.38
C THR A 19 -11.58 1.03 -10.47
N VAL A 20 -11.79 0.89 -9.16
CA VAL A 20 -10.70 0.95 -8.20
C VAL A 20 -9.86 -0.27 -8.48
N ASN A 21 -8.79 -0.10 -9.26
CA ASN A 21 -7.79 -1.11 -9.54
C ASN A 21 -6.92 -1.30 -8.27
N GLU A 22 -7.56 -1.81 -7.22
CA GLU A 22 -6.94 -2.25 -5.98
C GLU A 22 -6.55 -3.72 -6.11
N LYS A 23 -5.31 -4.03 -5.75
CA LYS A 23 -4.77 -5.38 -5.61
C LYS A 23 -4.39 -5.57 -4.16
N VAL A 24 -4.92 -6.63 -3.56
CA VAL A 24 -4.70 -6.98 -2.16
C VAL A 24 -3.75 -8.16 -2.14
N GLY A 25 -2.61 -8.01 -1.47
CA GLY A 25 -1.65 -9.10 -1.30
C GLY A 25 -2.13 -10.12 -0.25
N ASP A 26 -1.47 -11.27 -0.24
CA ASP A 26 -1.69 -12.28 0.79
C ASP A 26 -1.19 -11.81 2.16
N TRP A 27 -1.81 -12.35 3.21
CA TRP A 27 -1.31 -12.16 4.57
C TRP A 27 0.02 -12.87 4.76
N SER A 28 0.95 -12.21 5.45
CA SER A 28 2.17 -12.83 5.97
C SER A 28 1.86 -13.96 6.95
N GLN A 29 2.89 -14.74 7.25
CA GLN A 29 2.88 -15.58 8.46
C GLN A 29 2.68 -14.71 9.71
N VAL A 30 2.05 -15.30 10.72
CA VAL A 30 1.83 -14.64 12.01
C VAL A 30 3.15 -14.61 12.78
N ASN A 31 3.52 -13.43 13.28
CA ASN A 31 4.64 -13.24 14.20
C ASN A 31 4.16 -12.48 15.44
N ARG A 32 4.19 -13.13 16.61
CA ARG A 32 3.73 -12.56 17.89
C ARG A 32 2.37 -11.89 17.77
N TYR A 33 1.41 -12.66 17.26
CA TYR A 33 0.02 -12.26 17.02
C TYR A 33 -0.20 -11.17 15.95
N LEU A 34 0.83 -10.68 15.28
CA LEU A 34 0.70 -9.71 14.20
C LEU A 34 0.95 -10.39 12.85
N LYS A 35 0.15 -10.04 11.84
CA LYS A 35 0.41 -10.34 10.44
C LYS A 35 0.23 -9.08 9.60
N ALA A 36 0.87 -9.04 8.44
CA ALA A 36 0.88 -7.87 7.57
C ALA A 36 0.61 -8.26 6.10
N ARG A 37 0.09 -7.33 5.31
CA ARG A 37 0.03 -7.42 3.85
C ARG A 37 0.15 -6.05 3.21
N PHE A 38 0.59 -6.02 1.96
CA PHE A 38 0.46 -4.82 1.15
C PHE A 38 -0.88 -4.79 0.42
N VAL A 39 -1.37 -3.58 0.21
CA VAL A 39 -2.50 -3.28 -0.67
C VAL A 39 -2.06 -2.20 -1.64
N ALA A 40 -2.11 -2.49 -2.92
CA ALA A 40 -1.68 -1.58 -3.97
C ALA A 40 -2.90 -1.03 -4.73
N ARG A 41 -2.95 0.27 -4.94
CA ARG A 41 -4.01 0.93 -5.70
C ARG A 41 -3.38 1.72 -6.83
N PHE A 42 -3.78 1.41 -8.05
CA PHE A 42 -3.46 2.23 -9.21
C PHE A 42 -4.39 3.45 -9.25
N HIS A 43 -3.83 4.62 -9.50
CA HIS A 43 -4.55 5.88 -9.56
C HIS A 43 -4.06 6.72 -10.74
N THR A 44 -5.00 7.23 -11.54
CA THR A 44 -4.76 8.24 -12.57
C THR A 44 -5.25 9.58 -12.10
N PHE A 45 -4.52 10.64 -12.45
CA PHE A 45 -4.86 12.01 -12.08
C PHE A 45 -4.40 13.02 -13.13
N SER A 46 -5.06 14.17 -13.15
CA SER A 46 -4.65 15.39 -13.85
C SER A 46 -3.93 16.34 -12.91
N LEU A 47 -3.25 17.38 -13.41
CA LEU A 47 -2.55 18.36 -12.55
C LEU A 47 -3.49 19.12 -11.60
N ASP A 48 -4.78 19.21 -11.94
CA ASP A 48 -5.84 19.75 -11.09
C ASP A 48 -6.43 18.70 -10.13
N TYR A 49 -5.81 17.52 -10.03
CA TYR A 49 -6.20 16.37 -9.20
C TYR A 49 -7.56 15.75 -9.52
N THR A 50 -8.12 16.03 -10.70
CA THR A 50 -9.26 15.28 -11.22
C THR A 50 -8.83 13.85 -11.60
N SER A 51 -9.73 12.88 -11.49
CA SER A 51 -9.46 11.50 -11.92
C SER A 51 -9.27 11.43 -13.44
N ASP A 52 -8.66 10.34 -13.92
CA ASP A 52 -8.59 10.00 -15.36
C ASP A 52 -7.69 10.93 -16.20
N GLY A 53 -6.72 11.57 -15.55
CA GLY A 53 -5.69 12.36 -16.23
C GLY A 53 -4.48 11.57 -16.75
N PRO A 54 -3.55 12.26 -17.44
CA PRO A 54 -2.39 11.65 -18.07
C PRO A 54 -1.28 11.31 -17.07
N TYR A 55 -1.47 11.47 -15.77
CA TYR A 55 -0.49 11.07 -14.76
C TYR A 55 -0.98 9.82 -14.03
N SER A 56 -0.06 8.95 -13.64
CA SER A 56 -0.41 7.70 -12.95
C SER A 56 0.56 7.39 -11.82
N GLU A 57 0.03 6.95 -10.69
CA GLU A 57 0.80 6.50 -9.54
C GLU A 57 0.21 5.23 -8.93
N PHE A 58 1.06 4.48 -8.23
CA PHE A 58 0.63 3.48 -7.27
C PHE A 58 0.63 4.08 -5.87
N ARG A 59 -0.50 3.93 -5.17
CA ARG A 59 -0.58 4.11 -3.72
C ARG A 59 -0.49 2.75 -3.05
N VAL A 60 0.46 2.60 -2.14
CA VAL A 60 0.62 1.37 -1.37
C VAL A 60 0.23 1.64 0.06
N TYR A 61 -0.54 0.72 0.61
CA TYR A 61 -0.92 0.69 2.00
C TYR A 61 -0.28 -0.53 2.65
N LEU A 62 0.15 -0.36 3.90
CA LEU A 62 0.43 -1.47 4.79
C LEU A 62 -0.84 -1.74 5.60
N GLU A 63 -1.30 -2.98 5.57
CA GLU A 63 -2.38 -3.45 6.43
C GLU A 63 -1.82 -4.40 7.47
N LEU A 64 -2.14 -4.14 8.73
CA LEU A 64 -1.73 -4.93 9.88
C LEU A 64 -2.96 -5.53 10.55
N SER A 65 -2.88 -6.80 10.94
CA SER A 65 -3.95 -7.50 11.64
C SER A 65 -3.43 -8.12 12.92
N ASN A 66 -4.13 -7.81 14.02
CA ASN A 66 -3.98 -8.50 15.29
C ASN A 66 -4.80 -9.80 15.23
N THR A 67 -4.11 -10.92 15.38
CA THR A 67 -4.66 -12.28 15.29
C THR A 67 -5.04 -12.87 16.64
N VAL A 68 -4.91 -12.09 17.73
CA VAL A 68 -5.55 -12.45 19.00
C VAL A 68 -7.04 -12.62 18.72
N PRO A 69 -7.64 -13.77 19.08
CA PRO A 69 -9.04 -14.04 18.78
C PRO A 69 -9.97 -13.02 19.45
N HIS A 70 -11.20 -12.86 18.93
CA HIS A 70 -12.17 -11.87 19.43
C HIS A 70 -12.52 -12.01 20.93
N ASN A 71 -12.37 -13.21 21.50
CA ASN A 71 -12.58 -13.48 22.93
C ASN A 71 -11.34 -13.14 23.79
N GLY A 72 -10.21 -12.79 23.17
CA GLY A 72 -9.03 -12.26 23.82
C GLY A 72 -9.09 -10.74 23.96
N THR A 73 -8.37 -10.21 24.94
CA THR A 73 -8.35 -8.77 25.25
C THR A 73 -7.02 -8.10 24.88
N ALA A 74 -6.04 -8.87 24.40
CA ALA A 74 -4.71 -8.37 24.12
C ALA A 74 -4.69 -7.46 22.89
N GLN A 75 -4.42 -6.19 23.13
CA GLN A 75 -4.16 -5.18 22.11
C GLN A 75 -2.67 -5.18 21.77
N ILE A 76 -2.34 -4.88 20.52
CA ILE A 76 -0.95 -4.78 20.07
C ILE A 76 -0.60 -3.33 19.81
N LYS A 77 0.43 -2.82 20.47
CA LYS A 77 1.03 -1.52 20.17
C LYS A 77 2.14 -1.67 19.16
N VAL A 78 2.08 -0.91 18.07
CA VAL A 78 3.10 -0.92 17.01
C VAL A 78 3.55 0.51 16.74
N ASN A 79 4.84 0.77 16.91
CA ASN A 79 5.45 2.07 16.66
C ASN A 79 6.29 1.99 15.39
N ILE A 80 5.82 2.60 14.29
CA ILE A 80 6.39 2.41 12.95
C ILE A 80 6.91 3.74 12.41
N ASP A 81 8.19 3.79 12.09
CA ASP A 81 8.74 4.78 11.16
C ASP A 81 8.72 4.20 9.74
N THR A 82 7.81 4.69 8.89
CA THR A 82 7.64 4.16 7.52
C THR A 82 8.86 4.36 6.62
N THR A 83 9.81 5.21 7.02
CA THR A 83 11.03 5.49 6.24
C THR A 83 12.22 4.62 6.60
N ARG A 84 12.13 3.91 7.72
CA ARG A 84 13.20 3.07 8.26
C ARG A 84 12.74 1.62 8.43
N ASP A 85 11.55 1.43 9.00
CA ASP A 85 11.09 0.14 9.48
C ASP A 85 10.44 -0.71 8.38
N ILE A 86 10.23 -0.16 7.18
CA ILE A 86 9.67 -0.87 6.03
C ILE A 86 10.69 -0.91 4.90
N THR A 87 10.93 -2.12 4.38
CA THR A 87 11.71 -2.33 3.17
C THR A 87 10.79 -2.72 2.02
N TYR A 88 11.25 -2.44 0.80
CA TYR A 88 10.49 -2.66 -0.43
C TYR A 88 11.41 -3.27 -1.48
N ARG A 89 10.87 -4.20 -2.24
CA ARG A 89 11.52 -4.84 -3.38
C ARG A 89 10.51 -5.00 -4.50
N VAL A 90 10.86 -4.50 -5.69
CA VAL A 90 10.02 -4.62 -6.88
C VAL A 90 10.72 -5.53 -7.89
N VAL A 91 9.98 -6.50 -8.42
CA VAL A 91 10.44 -7.33 -9.55
C VAL A 91 9.46 -7.24 -10.71
N ASP A 92 9.96 -7.41 -11.93
CA ASP A 92 9.14 -7.58 -13.12
C ASP A 92 8.63 -9.02 -13.29
N GLN A 93 7.92 -9.28 -14.39
CA GLN A 93 7.34 -10.59 -14.73
C GLN A 93 8.39 -11.69 -14.90
N ASP A 94 9.62 -11.32 -15.26
CA ASP A 94 10.75 -12.25 -15.43
C ASP A 94 11.50 -12.48 -14.11
N GLY A 95 11.03 -11.88 -13.00
CA GLY A 95 11.64 -11.96 -11.68
C GLY A 95 12.88 -11.07 -11.53
N LYS A 96 13.17 -10.21 -12.50
CA LYS A 96 14.29 -9.28 -12.44
C LYS A 96 13.93 -8.09 -11.55
N GLU A 97 14.86 -7.75 -10.68
CA GLU A 97 14.70 -6.64 -9.74
C GLU A 97 14.74 -5.27 -10.43
N ILE A 98 13.75 -4.43 -10.14
CA ILE A 98 13.68 -3.05 -10.59
C ILE A 98 14.16 -2.18 -9.43
N LEU A 99 15.27 -1.48 -9.64
CA LEU A 99 15.84 -0.61 -8.62
C LEU A 99 15.12 0.75 -8.61
N PRO A 100 14.83 1.30 -7.42
CA PRO A 100 14.33 2.67 -7.32
C PRO A 100 15.41 3.65 -7.77
N ARG A 101 14.97 4.82 -8.23
CA ARG A 101 15.86 5.94 -8.53
C ARG A 101 15.88 6.93 -7.35
N PRO A 102 17.02 7.61 -7.11
CA PRO A 102 17.05 8.81 -6.26
C PRO A 102 15.91 9.76 -6.59
N THR A 103 15.25 10.28 -5.55
CA THR A 103 14.35 11.42 -5.69
C THR A 103 14.65 12.45 -4.60
N PHE A 104 14.89 13.70 -5.01
CA PHE A 104 15.08 14.79 -4.05
C PHE A 104 13.74 15.50 -3.85
N ARG A 105 13.22 15.49 -2.63
CA ARG A 105 11.99 16.20 -2.26
C ARG A 105 12.16 16.92 -0.92
N SER A 106 11.54 18.09 -0.83
CA SER A 106 11.22 18.73 0.45
C SER A 106 9.85 18.23 0.90
N THR A 107 9.79 17.01 1.43
CA THR A 107 8.55 16.42 1.99
C THR A 107 8.68 16.30 3.50
N VAL A 108 7.62 16.69 4.21
CA VAL A 108 7.54 16.53 5.67
C VAL A 108 7.31 15.06 5.99
N HIS A 109 8.20 14.47 6.77
CA HIS A 109 8.03 13.12 7.31
C HIS A 109 7.03 13.15 8.46
N PRO A 110 5.95 12.34 8.45
CA PRO A 110 5.02 12.26 9.58
C PRO A 110 5.66 11.75 10.88
N GLY A 111 6.89 11.24 10.84
CA GLY A 111 7.58 10.68 12.01
C GLY A 111 7.08 9.27 12.34
N VAL A 112 7.14 8.91 13.61
CA VAL A 112 6.72 7.58 14.09
C VAL A 112 5.20 7.52 14.22
N LEU A 113 4.58 6.56 13.53
CA LEU A 113 3.18 6.22 13.70
C LEU A 113 3.02 5.35 14.95
N HIS A 114 2.26 5.85 15.93
CA HIS A 114 1.94 5.13 17.16
C HIS A 114 0.57 4.45 17.01
N LEU A 115 0.56 3.15 16.72
CA LEU A 115 -0.65 2.40 16.44
C LEU A 115 -1.02 1.50 17.63
N LEU A 116 -2.32 1.42 17.91
CA LEU A 116 -2.90 0.46 18.85
C LEU A 116 -3.94 -0.36 18.09
N ILE A 117 -3.70 -1.68 17.98
CA ILE A 117 -4.54 -2.58 17.19
C ILE A 117 -5.30 -3.50 18.17
N PRO A 118 -6.62 -3.34 18.32
CA PRO A 118 -7.44 -4.21 19.16
C PRO A 118 -7.38 -5.68 18.72
N ALA A 119 -7.80 -6.60 19.58
CA ALA A 119 -7.94 -8.01 19.23
C ALA A 119 -8.89 -8.19 18.03
N ASP A 120 -8.59 -9.18 17.19
CA ASP A 120 -9.35 -9.51 15.97
C ASP A 120 -9.67 -8.31 15.07
N SER A 121 -8.75 -7.34 15.01
CA SER A 121 -8.92 -6.10 14.26
C SER A 121 -7.76 -5.88 13.30
N SER A 122 -8.01 -5.05 12.29
CA SER A 122 -6.99 -4.63 11.33
C SER A 122 -6.97 -3.12 11.15
N ILE A 123 -5.79 -2.59 10.88
CA ILE A 123 -5.59 -1.19 10.49
C ILE A 123 -4.86 -1.12 9.15
N ARG A 124 -5.25 -0.17 8.32
CA ARG A 124 -4.64 0.10 7.01
C ARG A 124 -4.19 1.56 6.99
N PHE A 125 -2.95 1.83 6.58
CA PHE A 125 -2.43 3.19 6.44
C PHE A 125 -1.49 3.28 5.22
N PRO A 126 -1.42 4.44 4.56
CA PRO A 126 -0.57 4.61 3.38
C PRO A 126 0.91 4.57 3.77
N VAL A 127 1.73 3.94 2.92
CA VAL A 127 3.19 3.88 3.06
C VAL A 127 3.92 4.48 1.85
N THR A 128 3.17 4.86 0.82
CA THR A 128 3.65 5.72 -0.27
C THR A 128 3.48 7.19 0.06
N VAL A 129 4.33 8.01 -0.54
CA VAL A 129 4.19 9.47 -0.53
C VAL A 129 3.57 9.91 -1.86
N ASN A 130 2.66 10.88 -1.84
CA ASN A 130 2.10 11.43 -3.07
C ASN A 130 3.23 12.07 -3.90
N GLY A 131 3.32 11.69 -5.17
CA GLY A 131 4.41 12.11 -6.04
C GLY A 131 3.99 13.23 -6.98
N GLY A 132 4.29 14.49 -6.64
CA GLY A 132 4.44 15.51 -7.69
C GLY A 132 5.58 15.13 -8.65
N GLY A 133 5.49 15.47 -9.93
CA GLY A 133 6.59 15.25 -10.90
C GLY A 133 6.57 13.88 -11.63
N VAL A 134 5.40 13.25 -11.75
CA VAL A 134 5.20 12.08 -12.63
C VAL A 134 5.23 12.55 -14.09
N LEU A 135 5.96 11.86 -14.95
CA LEU A 135 5.92 12.11 -16.39
C LEU A 135 4.70 11.39 -16.99
N ALA A 136 4.06 11.99 -17.99
CA ALA A 136 2.84 11.45 -18.58
C ALA A 136 3.03 10.09 -19.27
N ASP A 137 4.25 9.72 -19.61
CA ASP A 137 4.62 8.41 -20.17
C ASP A 137 5.02 7.38 -19.10
N GLN A 138 4.89 7.72 -17.82
CA GLN A 138 5.34 6.88 -16.71
C GLN A 138 4.27 6.70 -15.62
N THR A 139 4.32 5.55 -14.97
CA THR A 139 3.65 5.30 -13.69
C THR A 139 4.69 5.31 -12.58
N SER A 140 4.43 6.01 -11.48
CA SER A 140 5.34 6.06 -10.34
C SER A 140 4.86 5.27 -9.13
N LEU A 141 5.78 4.62 -8.44
CA LEU A 141 5.62 4.20 -7.04
C LEU A 141 6.66 4.96 -6.23
N ASP A 142 6.21 5.84 -5.33
CA ASP A 142 7.08 6.69 -4.53
C ASP A 142 6.97 6.29 -3.04
N VAL A 143 8.08 5.84 -2.46
CA VAL A 143 8.18 5.53 -1.04
C VAL A 143 9.33 6.35 -0.44
N MET A 144 9.12 6.85 0.77
CA MET A 144 10.16 7.59 1.46
C MET A 144 11.10 6.63 2.18
N GLN A 145 12.41 6.79 1.99
CA GLN A 145 13.43 6.02 2.70
C GLN A 145 14.53 6.97 3.16
N GLN A 146 14.79 7.08 4.46
CA GLN A 146 15.76 8.05 5.00
C GLN A 146 17.18 7.49 5.12
N HIS A 147 17.36 6.16 5.10
CA HIS A 147 18.64 5.52 5.43
C HIS A 147 19.32 4.77 4.27
N ARG A 148 18.80 4.89 3.05
CA ARG A 148 19.52 4.39 1.87
C ARG A 148 20.09 5.59 1.12
N ASN A 149 21.32 5.45 0.64
CA ASN A 149 21.95 6.46 -0.22
C ASN A 149 21.63 6.06 -1.67
N PRO A 150 20.84 6.83 -2.42
CA PRO A 150 20.29 8.15 -2.09
C PRO A 150 18.96 8.12 -1.30
N PRO A 151 18.67 9.14 -0.48
CA PRO A 151 17.44 9.23 0.28
C PRO A 151 16.23 9.34 -0.65
N GLY A 152 15.16 8.61 -0.33
CA GLY A 152 13.97 8.48 -1.16
C GLY A 152 14.15 7.53 -2.34
N GLY A 153 13.14 6.70 -2.60
CA GLY A 153 13.14 5.78 -3.74
C GLY A 153 11.87 5.92 -4.56
N ILE A 154 12.02 6.34 -5.82
CA ILE A 154 10.93 6.31 -6.79
C ILE A 154 11.17 5.20 -7.80
N TRP A 155 10.23 4.26 -7.91
CA TRP A 155 10.16 3.40 -9.07
C TRP A 155 9.38 4.12 -10.17
N ARG A 156 9.90 4.03 -11.38
CA ARG A 156 9.27 4.54 -12.60
C ARG A 156 9.08 3.39 -13.54
N PHE A 157 7.85 3.19 -13.96
CA PHE A 157 7.44 2.14 -14.86
C PHE A 157 6.96 2.77 -16.17
N ASP A 158 7.21 2.10 -17.28
CA ASP A 158 6.71 2.51 -18.59
C ASP A 158 5.18 2.38 -18.60
N ALA A 159 4.47 3.49 -18.83
CA ALA A 159 3.01 3.50 -18.88
C ALA A 159 2.46 3.23 -20.28
N SER A 160 3.30 3.19 -21.31
CA SER A 160 2.89 2.99 -22.71
C SER A 160 2.49 1.55 -23.03
N LYS A 161 2.79 0.60 -22.15
CA LYS A 161 2.49 -0.82 -22.35
C LYS A 161 1.86 -1.42 -21.09
N PRO A 162 0.92 -2.36 -21.25
CA PRO A 162 0.47 -3.16 -20.13
C PRO A 162 1.64 -3.94 -19.53
N ALA A 163 1.78 -3.91 -18.22
CA ALA A 163 2.84 -4.60 -17.51
C ALA A 163 2.39 -4.95 -16.09
N GLU A 164 2.96 -6.02 -15.55
CA GLU A 164 2.78 -6.39 -14.15
C GLU A 164 4.12 -6.42 -13.43
N TYR A 165 4.10 -5.96 -12.18
CA TYR A 165 5.24 -6.04 -11.29
C TYR A 165 4.79 -6.65 -9.97
N GLN A 166 5.72 -7.19 -9.20
CA GLN A 166 5.46 -7.69 -7.86
C GLN A 166 6.20 -6.84 -6.84
N LEU A 167 5.46 -6.28 -5.88
CA LEU A 167 6.00 -5.54 -4.75
C LEU A 167 5.98 -6.42 -3.51
N ALA A 168 7.15 -6.73 -2.97
CA ALA A 168 7.33 -7.40 -1.70
C ALA A 168 8.12 -6.52 -0.73
N GLY A 169 8.22 -6.94 0.53
CA GLY A 169 8.93 -6.15 1.53
C GLY A 169 9.04 -6.85 2.87
N ALA A 170 9.53 -6.11 3.86
CA ALA A 170 9.55 -6.55 5.25
C ALA A 170 9.25 -5.37 6.17
N LEU A 171 8.47 -5.64 7.22
CA LEU A 171 8.34 -4.75 8.38
C LEU A 171 9.32 -5.24 9.45
N ARG A 172 10.25 -4.38 9.87
CA ARG A 172 11.22 -4.68 10.93
C ARG A 172 11.23 -3.57 11.96
N ILE A 173 10.84 -3.92 13.18
CA ILE A 173 10.87 -3.02 14.33
C ILE A 173 11.83 -3.61 15.35
N GLU A 174 12.92 -2.91 15.61
CA GLU A 174 13.90 -3.33 16.59
C GLU A 174 13.31 -3.31 18.00
N ARG A 175 13.75 -4.27 18.83
CA ARG A 175 13.35 -4.30 20.24
C ARG A 175 13.94 -3.08 20.95
N PRO A 176 13.12 -2.23 21.60
CA PRO A 176 13.66 -1.16 22.42
C PRO A 176 14.54 -1.72 23.56
N PRO A 177 15.68 -1.09 23.91
CA PRO A 177 16.59 -1.56 24.95
C PRO A 177 15.91 -1.79 26.31
N ASN A 178 14.88 -1.00 26.62
CA ASN A 178 14.13 -1.03 27.88
C ASN A 178 12.66 -1.40 27.67
N ALA A 179 12.35 -2.28 26.72
CA ALA A 179 10.99 -2.70 26.43
C ALA A 179 10.37 -3.46 27.62
N THR A 180 9.65 -2.74 28.48
CA THR A 180 8.87 -3.28 29.61
C THR A 180 7.39 -3.44 29.28
N ASP A 181 6.89 -2.72 28.28
CA ASP A 181 5.52 -2.84 27.79
C ASP A 181 5.35 -4.13 26.98
N VAL A 182 4.71 -5.13 27.60
CA VAL A 182 4.44 -6.43 26.98
C VAL A 182 3.49 -6.35 25.78
N SER A 183 2.73 -5.25 25.66
CA SER A 183 1.84 -5.01 24.51
C SER A 183 2.60 -4.43 23.30
N GLN A 184 3.83 -3.95 23.47
CA GLN A 184 4.63 -3.43 22.38
C GLN A 184 5.15 -4.56 21.50
N TRP A 185 4.75 -4.53 20.23
CA TRP A 185 5.27 -5.41 19.22
C TRP A 185 6.64 -4.94 18.73
N TYR A 186 7.52 -5.91 18.53
CA TYR A 186 8.80 -5.77 17.87
C TYR A 186 9.13 -7.12 17.22
N GLY A 187 9.92 -7.09 16.16
CA GLY A 187 10.24 -8.26 15.35
C GLY A 187 10.32 -7.94 13.87
N GLU A 188 10.31 -9.00 13.07
CA GLU A 188 10.38 -8.93 11.61
C GLU A 188 9.23 -9.74 11.00
N ILE A 189 8.53 -9.14 10.04
CA ILE A 189 7.49 -9.77 9.23
C ILE A 189 7.89 -9.63 7.77
N MET A 190 8.09 -10.76 7.11
CA MET A 190 8.22 -10.82 5.66
C MET A 190 6.84 -10.66 5.03
N ILE A 191 6.67 -9.64 4.21
CA ILE A 191 5.39 -9.31 3.57
C ILE A 191 5.36 -9.97 2.20
N PRO A 192 4.37 -10.85 1.92
CA PRO A 192 4.23 -11.50 0.62
C PRO A 192 4.07 -10.48 -0.52
N PRO A 193 4.43 -10.86 -1.75
CA PRO A 193 4.27 -9.97 -2.90
C PRO A 193 2.80 -9.58 -3.15
N VAL A 194 2.59 -8.31 -3.51
CA VAL A 194 1.35 -7.81 -4.11
C VAL A 194 1.62 -7.42 -5.56
N THR A 195 0.66 -7.71 -6.45
CA THR A 195 0.78 -7.37 -7.86
C THR A 195 0.47 -5.89 -8.09
N LEU A 196 1.33 -5.22 -8.85
CA LEU A 196 1.14 -3.88 -9.39
C LEU A 196 0.79 -4.03 -10.88
N VAL A 197 -0.41 -3.62 -11.28
CA VAL A 197 -0.86 -3.72 -12.67
C VAL A 197 -0.86 -2.35 -13.32
N ILE A 198 -0.12 -2.22 -14.42
CA ILE A 198 -0.17 -1.08 -15.32
C ILE A 198 -1.08 -1.47 -16.48
N PRO A 199 -2.21 -0.76 -16.69
CA PRO A 199 -3.18 -1.14 -17.72
C PRO A 199 -2.69 -0.87 -19.16
N GLY A 200 -1.61 -0.11 -19.33
CA GLY A 200 -1.23 0.47 -20.62
C GLY A 200 -2.10 1.68 -20.98
N ARG A 201 -1.64 2.47 -21.94
CA ARG A 201 -2.35 3.64 -22.48
C ARG A 201 -2.27 3.64 -23.99
#